data_AF-A0A1H5IHS4-F1
#
_entry.id   AF-A0A1H5IHS4-F1
#
_cell.length_a   1.000
_cell.length_b   1.000
_cell.length_c   1.000
_cell.angle_alpha   90.00
_cell.angle_beta   90.00
_cell.angle_gamma   90.00
#
_symmetry.space_group_name_H-M   'P 1'
#
loop_
_entity.id
_entity.type
_entity.pdbx_description
1 polymer ?
#
loop_
_entity_poly.entity_id
_entity_poly.type
_entity_poly.pdbx_seq_one_letter_code
_entity_poly.pdbx_strand_id
1 'polypeptide(L)'
;MDHDSYPDAYIKNILTTTKALALVGASANSARPSFIVLKYLTERGYKVIPVNPGLAGQKIFGQDVVASLKDISEPLDMVEIFRNSEAAGPIVDEALALVPKPKVIWMQLSVRNDAAAARAEAQGVRVVMNRCPKIEYGRLSGEIGWQGINSRIISSKKPVMSAKGFQKRIIGV
;
A
#
# COMPACT_ATOMS: atom_id res chain seq x y z
N MET A 1 -7.27 15.67 -6.77
CA MET A 1 -5.86 15.80 -7.26
C MET A 1 -5.82 15.26 -8.69
N ASP A 2 -4.87 15.60 -9.58
CA ASP A 2 -4.85 15.02 -10.95
C ASP A 2 -4.26 13.59 -11.01
N HIS A 3 -3.62 13.17 -9.91
CA HIS A 3 -3.06 11.85 -9.67
C HIS A 3 -1.90 11.42 -10.61
N ASP A 4 -1.35 12.34 -11.39
CA ASP A 4 -0.18 12.08 -12.25
C ASP A 4 1.13 12.22 -11.47
N SER A 5 1.15 13.15 -10.51
CA SER A 5 2.29 13.37 -9.61
C SER A 5 1.82 13.53 -8.16
N TYR A 6 2.69 13.18 -7.22
CA TYR A 6 2.46 13.33 -5.79
C TYR A 6 3.67 13.99 -5.15
N PRO A 7 3.50 15.01 -4.30
CA PRO A 7 4.59 15.51 -3.49
C PRO A 7 5.17 14.40 -2.60
N ASP A 8 6.50 14.35 -2.48
CA ASP A 8 7.17 13.36 -1.62
C ASP A 8 6.65 13.39 -0.19
N ALA A 9 6.36 14.58 0.34
CA ALA A 9 5.78 14.75 1.67
C ALA A 9 4.41 14.07 1.82
N TYR A 10 3.58 14.07 0.78
CA TYR A 10 2.27 13.42 0.79
C TYR A 10 2.44 11.89 0.91
N ILE A 11 3.24 11.30 0.03
CA ILE A 11 3.51 9.85 0.05
C ILE A 11 4.22 9.43 1.33
N LYS A 12 5.23 10.20 1.76
CA LYS A 12 5.93 9.98 3.03
C LYS A 12 4.96 9.98 4.20
N ASN A 13 4.05 10.95 4.27
CA ASN A 13 3.06 11.02 5.35
C ASN A 13 2.13 9.81 5.34
N ILE A 14 1.64 9.37 4.16
CA ILE A 14 0.82 8.16 4.03
C ILE A 14 1.58 6.96 4.62
N LEU A 15 2.77 6.67 4.10
CA LEU A 15 3.53 5.47 4.46
C LEU A 15 3.97 5.48 5.94
N THR A 16 4.31 6.63 6.51
CA THR A 16 4.76 6.71 7.92
C THR A 16 3.61 6.68 8.92
N THR A 17 2.38 7.01 8.52
CA THR A 17 1.21 7.03 9.40
C THR A 17 0.34 5.78 9.32
N THR A 18 0.38 5.06 8.19
CA THR A 18 -0.31 3.78 8.01
C THR A 18 0.31 2.70 8.88
N LYS A 19 -0.50 2.03 9.71
CA LYS A 19 -0.10 0.88 10.52
C LYS A 19 -0.74 -0.40 10.02
N ALA A 20 -2.05 -0.37 9.74
CA ALA A 20 -2.81 -1.50 9.23
C ALA A 20 -3.34 -1.24 7.83
N LEU A 21 -3.17 -2.20 6.92
CA LEU A 21 -3.69 -2.09 5.56
C LEU A 21 -4.29 -3.40 5.06
N ALA A 22 -5.34 -3.31 4.26
CA ALA A 22 -5.88 -4.44 3.50
C ALA A 22 -5.23 -4.47 2.11
N LEU A 23 -4.79 -5.64 1.67
CA LEU A 23 -4.21 -5.84 0.34
C LEU A 23 -5.17 -6.68 -0.51
N VAL A 24 -5.95 -6.00 -1.35
CA VAL A 24 -6.96 -6.60 -2.21
C VAL A 24 -6.34 -7.17 -3.48
N GLY A 25 -6.57 -8.45 -3.75
CA GLY A 25 -5.90 -9.18 -4.83
C GLY A 25 -4.59 -9.82 -4.39
N ALA A 26 -4.49 -10.17 -3.10
CA ALA A 26 -3.37 -10.96 -2.58
C ALA A 26 -3.22 -12.28 -3.34
N SER A 27 -1.99 -12.74 -3.54
CA SER A 27 -1.69 -13.98 -4.26
C SER A 27 -0.64 -14.76 -3.50
N ALA A 28 -0.76 -16.08 -3.46
CA ALA A 28 0.27 -17.00 -2.93
C ALA A 28 1.37 -17.33 -3.96
N ASN A 29 1.16 -16.99 -5.25
CA ASN A 29 2.17 -17.17 -6.28
C ASN A 29 3.29 -16.13 -6.13
N SER A 30 4.52 -16.61 -5.93
CA SER A 30 5.72 -15.80 -5.68
C SER A 30 6.17 -14.91 -6.83
N ALA A 31 5.74 -15.22 -8.07
CA ALA A 31 6.00 -14.39 -9.24
C ALA A 31 5.06 -13.19 -9.35
N ARG A 32 3.98 -13.13 -8.55
CA ARG A 32 3.01 -12.02 -8.60
C ARG A 32 3.51 -10.81 -7.80
N PRO A 33 3.36 -9.58 -8.31
CA PRO A 33 3.71 -8.37 -7.57
C PRO A 33 3.03 -8.26 -6.20
N SER A 34 1.77 -8.69 -6.07
CA SER A 34 1.05 -8.66 -4.80
C SER A 34 1.70 -9.52 -3.70
N PHE A 35 2.29 -10.68 -4.05
CA PHE A 35 3.04 -11.50 -3.10
C PHE A 35 4.31 -10.79 -2.61
N ILE A 36 5.05 -10.17 -3.54
CA ILE A 36 6.30 -9.46 -3.25
C ILE A 36 6.05 -8.23 -2.37
N VAL A 37 4.99 -7.47 -2.67
CA VAL A 37 4.62 -6.27 -1.90
C VAL A 37 4.09 -6.66 -0.52
N LEU A 38 3.26 -7.71 -0.42
CA LEU A 38 2.81 -8.23 0.88
C LEU A 38 4.01 -8.59 1.76
N LYS A 39 4.96 -9.38 1.24
CA LYS A 39 6.18 -9.75 1.96
C LYS A 39 6.92 -8.51 2.46
N TYR A 40 7.16 -7.56 1.56
CA TYR A 40 7.92 -6.35 1.86
C TYR A 40 7.24 -5.52 2.96
N LEU A 41 5.94 -5.27 2.86
CA LEU A 41 5.20 -4.48 3.84
C LEU A 41 5.11 -5.19 5.21
N THR A 42 4.88 -6.50 5.23
CA THR A 42 4.92 -7.28 6.48
C THR A 42 6.30 -7.21 7.13
N GLU A 43 7.38 -7.37 6.38
CA GLU A 43 8.74 -7.23 6.91
C GLU A 43 9.02 -5.80 7.40
N ARG A 44 8.35 -4.78 6.86
CA ARG A 44 8.43 -3.38 7.29
C ARG A 44 7.64 -3.09 8.57
N GLY A 45 6.94 -4.08 9.12
CA GLY A 45 6.18 -3.95 10.35
C GLY A 45 4.78 -3.38 10.16
N TYR A 46 4.29 -3.26 8.91
CA TYR A 46 2.88 -3.01 8.68
C TYR A 46 2.08 -4.27 9.04
N LYS A 47 0.89 -4.08 9.59
CA LYS A 47 -0.11 -5.14 9.68
C LYS A 47 -0.83 -5.23 8.33
N VAL A 48 -0.52 -6.27 7.55
CA VAL A 48 -1.06 -6.46 6.21
C VAL A 48 -2.09 -7.57 6.23
N ILE A 49 -3.34 -7.25 5.90
CA ILE A 49 -4.45 -8.20 5.85
C ILE A 49 -4.70 -8.57 4.37
N PRO A 50 -4.30 -9.77 3.91
CA PRO A 50 -4.54 -10.19 2.55
C PRO A 50 -6.03 -10.45 2.29
N VAL A 51 -6.53 -9.92 1.18
CA VAL A 51 -7.92 -10.13 0.73
C VAL A 51 -7.91 -10.83 -0.62
N ASN A 52 -8.41 -12.07 -0.64
CA ASN A 52 -8.65 -12.87 -1.84
C ASN A 52 -9.66 -13.99 -1.55
N PRO A 53 -10.85 -13.99 -2.19
CA PRO A 53 -11.85 -15.05 -2.04
C PRO A 53 -11.33 -16.46 -2.29
N GLY A 54 -10.47 -16.63 -3.30
CA GLY A 54 -9.94 -17.94 -3.69
C GLY A 54 -8.88 -18.51 -2.75
N LEU A 55 -8.41 -17.71 -1.79
CA LEU A 55 -7.41 -18.11 -0.80
C LEU A 55 -7.92 -17.93 0.65
N ALA A 56 -9.20 -17.62 0.83
CA ALA A 56 -9.76 -17.36 2.15
C ALA A 56 -9.53 -18.55 3.10
N GLY A 57 -9.16 -18.25 4.35
CA GLY A 57 -8.82 -19.25 5.37
C GLY A 57 -7.39 -19.79 5.29
N GLN A 58 -6.62 -19.45 4.24
CA GLN A 58 -5.19 -19.76 4.16
C GLN A 58 -4.36 -18.67 4.85
N LYS A 59 -3.05 -18.92 4.98
CA LYS A 59 -2.07 -17.95 5.49
C LYS A 59 -1.04 -17.58 4.44
N ILE A 60 -0.71 -16.30 4.34
CA ILE A 60 0.41 -15.79 3.53
C ILE A 60 1.33 -14.98 4.45
N PHE A 61 2.59 -15.40 4.59
CA PHE A 61 3.57 -14.81 5.53
C PHE A 61 3.03 -14.65 6.96
N GLY A 62 2.27 -15.65 7.43
CA GLY A 62 1.67 -15.66 8.77
C GLY A 62 0.39 -14.84 8.92
N GLN A 63 -0.04 -14.10 7.90
CA GLN A 63 -1.27 -13.32 7.90
C GLN A 63 -2.44 -14.16 7.38
N ASP A 64 -3.59 -14.11 8.06
CA ASP A 64 -4.82 -14.79 7.62
C ASP A 64 -5.43 -14.09 6.40
N VAL A 65 -5.76 -14.87 5.38
CA VAL A 65 -6.42 -14.37 4.18
C VAL A 65 -7.92 -14.39 4.38
N VAL A 66 -8.56 -13.24 4.14
CA VAL A 66 -10.01 -13.11 4.15
C VAL A 66 -10.57 -13.04 2.73
N ALA A 67 -11.87 -13.32 2.58
CA ALA A 67 -12.50 -13.33 1.26
C ALA A 67 -12.78 -11.92 0.75
N SER A 68 -13.25 -11.03 1.63
CA SER A 68 -13.68 -9.67 1.28
C SER A 68 -13.22 -8.64 2.31
N LEU A 69 -13.34 -7.35 1.96
CA LEU A 69 -13.04 -6.26 2.88
C LEU A 69 -13.99 -6.26 4.10
N LYS A 70 -15.21 -6.76 3.95
CA LYS A 70 -16.22 -6.80 5.02
C LYS A 70 -15.91 -7.83 6.10
N ASP A 71 -15.09 -8.83 5.78
CA ASP A 71 -14.67 -9.88 6.72
C ASP A 71 -13.56 -9.39 7.67
N ILE A 72 -13.07 -8.17 7.48
CA ILE A 72 -12.04 -7.55 8.33
C ILE A 72 -12.71 -6.92 9.54
N SER A 73 -12.48 -7.47 10.72
CA SER A 73 -13.08 -7.03 11.99
C SER A 73 -12.31 -5.90 12.68
N GLU A 74 -11.20 -5.46 12.12
CA GLU A 74 -10.30 -4.47 12.72
C GLU A 74 -10.16 -3.21 11.86
N PRO A 75 -9.85 -2.05 12.47
CA PRO A 75 -9.71 -0.81 11.74
C PRO A 75 -8.54 -0.84 10.76
N LEU A 76 -8.78 -0.34 9.55
CA LEU A 76 -7.77 -0.17 8.50
C LEU A 76 -7.36 1.30 8.38
N ASP A 77 -6.08 1.56 8.18
CA ASP A 77 -5.61 2.89 7.77
C ASP A 77 -5.63 3.04 6.23
N MET A 78 -5.34 1.96 5.50
CA MET A 78 -5.20 1.96 4.05
C MET A 78 -5.81 0.72 3.39
N VAL A 79 -6.41 0.89 2.21
CA VAL A 79 -6.79 -0.23 1.31
C VAL A 79 -5.95 -0.15 0.04
N GLU A 80 -5.15 -1.19 -0.21
CA GLU A 80 -4.29 -1.34 -1.37
C GLU A 80 -4.91 -2.28 -2.41
N ILE A 81 -4.98 -1.85 -3.66
CA ILE A 81 -5.76 -2.53 -4.71
C ILE A 81 -4.82 -3.04 -5.83
N PHE A 82 -4.71 -4.37 -5.96
CA PHE A 82 -4.01 -5.08 -7.04
C PHE A 82 -4.95 -5.62 -8.14
N ARG A 83 -6.21 -5.18 -8.16
CA ARG A 83 -7.18 -5.51 -9.22
C ARG A 83 -7.13 -4.45 -10.31
N ASN A 84 -7.50 -4.82 -11.53
CA ASN A 84 -7.46 -3.91 -12.68
C ASN A 84 -8.37 -2.68 -12.48
N SER A 85 -8.16 -1.64 -13.29
CA SER A 85 -8.85 -0.35 -13.18
C SER A 85 -10.39 -0.44 -13.21
N GLU A 86 -10.93 -1.39 -13.99
CA GLU A 86 -12.37 -1.65 -14.10
C GLU A 86 -12.94 -2.19 -12.78
N ALA A 87 -12.21 -3.08 -12.11
CA ALA A 87 -12.60 -3.64 -10.81
C ALA A 87 -12.29 -2.71 -9.63
N ALA A 88 -11.43 -1.69 -9.80
CA ALA A 88 -11.02 -0.82 -8.72
C ALA A 88 -12.18 0.02 -8.15
N GLY A 89 -13.12 0.45 -9.00
CA GLY A 89 -14.25 1.28 -8.59
C GLY A 89 -15.12 0.64 -7.50
N PRO A 90 -15.70 -0.56 -7.75
CA PRO A 90 -16.47 -1.28 -6.74
C PRO A 90 -15.68 -1.57 -5.45
N ILE A 91 -14.38 -1.85 -5.56
CA ILE A 91 -13.52 -2.08 -4.38
C ILE A 91 -13.34 -0.81 -3.55
N VAL A 92 -13.23 0.35 -4.20
CA VAL A 92 -13.25 1.66 -3.50
C VAL A 92 -14.58 1.85 -2.78
N ASP A 93 -15.70 1.54 -3.43
CA ASP A 93 -17.02 1.69 -2.81
C ASP A 93 -17.18 0.77 -1.59
N GLU A 94 -16.69 -0.47 -1.67
CA GLU A 94 -16.61 -1.39 -0.52
C GLU A 94 -15.73 -0.83 0.61
N ALA A 95 -14.56 -0.29 0.28
CA ALA A 95 -13.65 0.30 1.26
C ALA A 95 -14.28 1.51 1.95
N LEU A 96 -15.02 2.35 1.22
CA LEU A 96 -15.70 3.53 1.76
C LEU A 96 -16.88 3.16 2.67
N ALA A 97 -17.44 1.96 2.53
CA ALA A 97 -18.51 1.43 3.38
C ALA A 97 -18.02 0.81 4.70
N LEU A 98 -16.71 0.62 4.88
CA LEU A 98 -16.16 0.09 6.13
C LEU A 98 -16.34 1.06 7.30
N VAL A 99 -16.49 0.50 8.49
CA VAL A 99 -16.61 1.25 9.75
C VAL A 99 -15.60 0.70 10.76
N PRO A 100 -14.55 1.45 11.14
CA PRO A 100 -14.24 2.80 10.66
C PRO A 100 -13.73 2.80 9.22
N LYS A 101 -13.98 3.92 8.53
CA LYS A 101 -13.55 4.14 7.15
C LYS A 101 -12.02 4.24 7.08
N PRO A 102 -11.36 3.62 6.08
CA PRO A 102 -9.93 3.78 5.88
C PRO A 102 -9.59 5.23 5.51
N LYS A 103 -8.40 5.67 5.92
CA LYS A 103 -7.92 7.03 5.66
C LYS A 103 -7.32 7.17 4.27
N VAL A 104 -6.97 6.05 3.63
CA VAL A 104 -6.23 6.01 2.37
C VAL A 104 -6.75 4.89 1.45
N ILE A 105 -6.96 5.21 0.17
CA ILE A 105 -7.06 4.22 -0.91
C ILE A 105 -5.79 4.30 -1.76
N TRP A 106 -5.17 3.16 -2.01
CA TRP A 106 -3.95 3.05 -2.80
C TRP A 106 -4.15 2.08 -3.98
N MET A 107 -4.20 2.61 -5.19
CA MET A 107 -4.27 1.81 -6.42
C MET A 107 -2.88 1.57 -6.98
N GLN A 108 -2.56 0.30 -7.22
CA GLN A 108 -1.26 -0.14 -7.68
C GLN A 108 -0.84 0.40 -9.05
N LEU A 109 0.40 0.10 -9.44
CA LEU A 109 0.89 0.37 -10.79
C LEU A 109 -0.10 -0.15 -11.84
N SER A 110 -0.34 0.64 -12.89
CA SER A 110 -1.33 0.42 -13.95
C SER A 110 -2.80 0.39 -13.52
N VAL A 111 -3.11 0.65 -12.24
CA VAL A 111 -4.48 0.76 -11.74
C VAL A 111 -4.82 2.24 -11.53
N ARG A 112 -5.79 2.73 -12.30
CA ARG A 112 -6.29 4.12 -12.23
C ARG A 112 -7.80 4.14 -12.45
N ASN A 113 -8.53 4.80 -11.56
CA ASN A 113 -9.96 5.03 -11.70
C ASN A 113 -10.33 6.40 -11.12
N ASP A 114 -10.35 7.42 -11.98
CA ASP A 114 -10.55 8.82 -11.57
C ASP A 114 -11.92 9.07 -10.94
N ALA A 115 -12.97 8.41 -11.43
CA ALA A 115 -14.30 8.52 -10.86
C ALA A 115 -14.37 7.95 -9.43
N ALA A 116 -13.70 6.83 -9.16
CA ALA A 116 -13.62 6.26 -7.83
C ALA A 116 -12.74 7.11 -6.89
N ALA A 117 -11.64 7.66 -7.41
CA ALA A 117 -10.80 8.60 -6.68
C ALA A 117 -11.60 9.82 -6.22
N ALA A 118 -12.36 10.46 -7.12
CA ALA A 118 -13.20 11.61 -6.79
C ALA A 118 -14.25 11.29 -5.71
N ARG A 119 -14.88 10.11 -5.76
CA ARG A 119 -15.82 9.65 -4.71
C ARG A 119 -15.14 9.49 -3.35
N ALA A 120 -13.94 8.92 -3.32
CA ALA A 120 -13.18 8.75 -2.08
C ALA A 120 -12.71 10.09 -1.51
N GLU A 121 -12.17 10.97 -2.36
CA GLU A 121 -11.71 12.31 -1.97
C GLU A 121 -12.86 13.17 -1.42
N ALA A 122 -14.06 13.10 -2.03
CA ALA A 122 -15.27 13.79 -1.54
C ALA A 122 -15.69 13.36 -0.13
N GLN A 123 -15.22 12.20 0.33
CA GLN A 123 -15.46 11.67 1.67
C GLN A 123 -14.26 11.86 2.62
N GLY A 124 -13.28 12.69 2.23
CA GLY A 124 -12.10 12.98 3.03
C GLY A 124 -11.04 11.89 3.02
N VAL A 125 -11.15 10.88 2.14
CA VAL A 125 -10.18 9.80 2.02
C VAL A 125 -9.07 10.21 1.06
N ARG A 126 -7.81 10.04 1.48
CA ARG A 126 -6.65 10.30 0.61
C ARG A 126 -6.54 9.21 -0.45
N VAL A 127 -6.21 9.60 -1.68
CA VAL A 127 -6.06 8.67 -2.79
C VAL A 127 -4.66 8.74 -3.37
N VAL A 128 -4.09 7.57 -3.68
CA VAL A 128 -2.89 7.40 -4.50
C VAL A 128 -3.21 6.41 -5.61
N MET A 129 -2.87 6.73 -6.85
CA MET A 129 -3.06 5.87 -8.02
C MET A 129 -1.76 5.70 -8.79
N ASN A 130 -1.64 4.57 -9.49
CA ASN A 130 -0.48 4.23 -10.32
C ASN A 130 0.86 4.39 -9.57
N ARG A 131 0.93 3.90 -8.33
CA ARG A 131 2.14 3.85 -7.52
C ARG A 131 2.23 2.53 -6.79
N CYS A 132 3.44 2.09 -6.45
CA CYS A 132 3.67 0.93 -5.62
C CYS A 132 4.27 1.37 -4.27
N PRO A 133 3.67 1.06 -3.10
CA PRO A 133 4.18 1.51 -1.81
C PRO A 133 5.54 0.88 -1.51
N LYS A 134 5.85 -0.33 -2.00
CA LYS A 134 7.22 -0.88 -1.93
C LYS A 134 8.24 0.01 -2.66
N ILE A 135 7.93 0.45 -3.88
CA ILE A 135 8.83 1.30 -4.68
C ILE A 135 8.95 2.68 -4.02
N GLU A 136 7.83 3.29 -3.65
CA GLU A 136 7.82 4.61 -2.98
C GLU A 136 8.54 4.57 -1.63
N TYR A 137 8.33 3.52 -0.82
CA TYR A 137 9.05 3.35 0.44
C TYR A 137 10.55 3.23 0.19
N GLY A 138 10.96 2.38 -0.76
CA GLY A 138 12.36 2.21 -1.12
C GLY A 138 12.99 3.50 -1.65
N ARG A 139 12.24 4.32 -2.38
CA ARG A 139 12.64 5.65 -2.87
C ARG A 139 12.87 6.63 -1.73
N LEU A 140 11.89 6.74 -0.84
CA LEU A 140 11.87 7.70 0.27
C LEU A 140 12.80 7.33 1.43
N SER A 141 13.10 6.04 1.61
CA SER A 141 14.12 5.56 2.54
C SER A 141 15.53 5.56 1.96
N GLY A 142 15.66 5.78 0.64
CA GLY A 142 16.94 5.78 -0.08
C GLY A 142 17.54 4.40 -0.33
N GLU A 143 16.78 3.31 -0.19
CA GLU A 143 17.26 1.94 -0.42
C GLU A 143 17.39 1.62 -1.91
N ILE A 144 16.44 2.02 -2.74
CA ILE A 144 16.50 1.69 -4.17
C ILE A 144 17.64 2.42 -4.89
N GLY A 145 18.06 3.57 -4.36
CA GLY A 145 19.22 4.30 -4.86
C GLY A 145 20.52 3.50 -4.71
N TRP A 146 20.65 2.66 -3.66
CA TRP A 146 21.80 1.77 -3.49
C TRP A 146 21.86 0.67 -4.56
N GLN A 147 20.72 0.32 -5.12
CA GLN A 147 20.59 -0.66 -6.20
C GLN A 147 20.78 -0.02 -7.58
N GLY A 148 21.20 1.26 -7.66
CA GLY A 148 21.38 1.99 -8.90
C GLY A 148 20.07 2.49 -9.54
N ILE A 149 18.93 2.38 -8.84
CA ILE A 149 17.64 2.85 -9.35
C ILE A 149 17.48 4.34 -9.06
N ASN A 150 17.12 5.12 -10.07
CA ASN A 150 16.89 6.56 -9.92
C ASN A 150 15.75 6.85 -8.92
N SER A 151 16.10 7.36 -7.74
CA SER A 151 15.14 7.73 -6.69
C SER A 151 14.53 9.13 -6.88
N ARG A 152 15.08 9.94 -7.81
CA ARG A 152 14.79 11.37 -7.99
C ARG A 152 15.00 12.22 -6.73
N ILE A 153 15.76 11.70 -5.75
CA ILE A 153 16.08 12.37 -4.49
C ILE A 153 17.60 12.42 -4.36
N ILE A 154 18.15 13.63 -4.22
CA ILE A 154 19.53 13.88 -3.84
C ILE A 154 19.54 14.40 -2.40
N SER A 155 20.30 13.76 -1.51
CA SER A 155 20.36 14.15 -0.10
C SER A 155 21.74 13.83 0.49
N SER A 156 22.28 14.77 1.28
CA SER A 156 23.49 14.57 2.10
C SER A 156 23.17 14.08 3.52
N LYS A 157 21.89 13.97 3.89
CA LYS A 157 21.48 13.53 5.24
C LYS A 157 21.82 12.06 5.46
N LYS A 158 22.29 11.74 6.66
CA LYS A 158 22.52 10.34 7.07
C LYS A 158 21.20 9.56 7.03
N PRO A 159 21.14 8.40 6.35
CA PRO A 159 19.96 7.54 6.33
C PRO A 159 19.61 7.02 7.71
N VAL A 160 18.31 6.88 7.97
CA VAL A 160 17.81 6.28 9.22
C VAL A 160 17.74 4.77 9.05
N MET A 161 18.32 4.04 9.99
CA MET A 161 18.36 2.58 9.98
C MET A 161 17.23 1.99 10.83
N SER A 162 16.67 0.88 10.38
CA SER A 162 15.78 0.04 11.17
C SER A 162 16.54 -0.57 12.34
N ALA A 163 15.91 -0.63 13.52
CA ALA A 163 16.46 -1.35 14.68
C ALA A 163 16.54 -2.87 14.46
N LYS A 164 15.82 -3.41 13.47
CA LYS A 164 15.81 -4.83 13.11
C LYS A 164 16.23 -5.04 11.65
N GLY A 165 16.97 -6.11 11.39
CA GLY A 165 17.44 -6.51 10.06
C GLY A 165 18.83 -5.94 9.71
N PHE A 166 19.37 -6.36 8.57
CA PHE A 166 20.69 -5.95 8.08
C PHE A 166 20.53 -4.89 6.97
N GLN A 167 21.28 -3.79 7.08
CA GLN A 167 21.30 -2.68 6.09
C GLN A 167 19.91 -2.17 5.66
N LYS A 168 18.93 -2.28 6.56
CA LYS A 168 17.54 -1.93 6.31
C LYS A 168 17.29 -0.48 6.68
N ARG A 169 16.98 0.37 5.71
CA ARG A 169 16.71 1.81 5.95
C ARG A 169 15.22 2.03 6.13
N ILE A 170 14.84 3.02 6.93
CA ILE A 170 13.44 3.42 7.08
C ILE A 170 13.25 4.84 6.60
N ILE A 171 11.99 5.19 6.30
CA ILE A 171 11.63 6.57 6.01
C ILE A 171 11.86 7.35 7.31
N GLY A 172 12.83 8.26 7.33
CA GLY A 172 13.10 9.08 8.50
C GLY A 172 11.91 9.98 8.79
N VAL A 173 11.35 9.92 10.00
CA VAL A 173 10.27 10.81 10.45
C VAL A 173 10.87 12.19 10.71
#